data_AF-A0A1I7KY97-F1
#
_entry.id   AF-A0A1I7KY97-F1
#
_cell.length_a   1.000
_cell.length_b   1.000
_cell.length_c   1.000
_cell.angle_alpha   90.00
_cell.angle_beta   90.00
_cell.angle_gamma   90.00
#
_symmetry.space_group_name_H-M   'P 1'
#
loop_
_entity.id
_entity.type
_entity.pdbx_description
1 polymer ?
#
loop_
_entity_poly.entity_id
_entity_poly.type
_entity_poly.pdbx_seq_one_letter_code
_entity_poly.pdbx_strand_id
1 'polypeptide(L)' 'MTDPPVTDTSETPSGAGDPGPARDEEAFHIPDDLARGLTEFAAVEQLSRGEAICLVLREYLRAKGYLKGTPAG' A
#
# COMPACT_ATOMS: atom_id res chain seq x y z
N MET A 1 -28.03 -14.30 -47.75
CA MET A 1 -28.17 -12.93 -47.20
C MET A 1 -27.75 -13.05 -45.75
N THR A 2 -26.50 -12.69 -45.48
CA THR A 2 -25.79 -12.94 -44.22
C THR A 2 -25.92 -11.68 -43.37
N ASP A 3 -26.52 -11.79 -42.18
CA ASP A 3 -26.49 -10.74 -41.17
C ASP A 3 -25.55 -11.18 -40.01
N PRO A 4 -24.64 -10.32 -39.53
CA PRO A 4 -23.56 -10.67 -38.61
C PRO A 4 -24.00 -10.76 -37.13
N PRO A 5 -23.19 -11.39 -36.25
CA PRO A 5 -23.48 -11.43 -34.81
C PRO A 5 -23.33 -10.04 -34.17
N VAL A 6 -24.36 -9.57 -33.49
CA VAL A 6 -24.25 -8.37 -32.65
C VAL A 6 -23.39 -8.71 -31.44
N THR A 7 -22.20 -8.11 -31.43
CA THR A 7 -21.23 -8.21 -30.34
C THR A 7 -21.69 -7.22 -29.28
N ASP A 8 -22.32 -7.70 -28.21
CA ASP A 8 -22.59 -6.89 -27.01
C ASP A 8 -21.24 -6.52 -26.41
N THR A 9 -20.78 -5.32 -26.78
CA THR A 9 -19.47 -4.79 -26.44
C THR A 9 -19.62 -4.05 -25.13
N SER A 10 -18.86 -4.50 -24.13
CA SER A 10 -18.82 -3.95 -22.78
C SER A 10 -18.79 -2.42 -22.75
N GLU A 11 -19.89 -1.82 -22.31
CA GLU A 11 -19.93 -0.41 -21.94
C GLU A 11 -19.53 -0.29 -20.47
N THR A 12 -18.22 -0.25 -20.20
CA THR A 12 -17.71 0.29 -18.93
C THR A 12 -17.66 1.80 -19.12
N PRO A 13 -18.40 2.60 -18.32
CA PRO A 13 -18.34 4.05 -18.50
C PRO A 13 -16.91 4.52 -18.23
N SER A 14 -16.31 5.09 -19.28
CA SER A 14 -15.11 5.93 -19.22
C SER A 14 -15.39 7.14 -18.33
N GLY A 15 -15.29 6.92 -17.03
CA GLY A 15 -15.14 7.97 -16.04
C GLY A 15 -13.71 8.46 -16.08
N ALA A 16 -13.49 9.52 -16.86
CA ALA A 16 -12.31 10.34 -16.83
C ALA A 16 -12.09 10.90 -15.41
N GLY A 17 -11.36 10.17 -14.58
CA GLY A 17 -10.56 10.75 -13.53
C GLY A 17 -9.14 10.78 -14.06
N ASP A 18 -8.71 11.91 -14.61
CA ASP A 18 -7.30 12.23 -14.78
C ASP A 18 -6.63 12.00 -13.41
N PRO A 19 -5.83 10.95 -13.21
CA PRO A 19 -4.96 10.94 -12.06
C PRO A 19 -3.83 11.87 -12.50
N GLY A 20 -4.04 13.18 -12.36
CA GLY A 20 -2.98 14.16 -12.50
C GLY A 20 -1.74 13.60 -11.82
N PRO A 21 -0.55 13.72 -12.45
CA PRO A 21 0.58 12.82 -12.24
C PRO A 21 0.68 12.52 -10.76
N ALA A 22 0.37 11.27 -10.39
CA ALA A 22 0.55 10.79 -9.03
C ALA A 22 1.96 11.23 -8.69
N ARG A 23 2.09 12.28 -7.86
CA ARG A 23 3.36 12.91 -7.54
C ARG A 23 4.28 11.74 -7.28
N ASP A 24 5.35 11.59 -8.07
CA ASP A 24 6.32 10.52 -7.91
C ASP A 24 6.68 10.45 -6.43
N GLU A 25 5.98 9.59 -5.69
CA GLU A 25 6.23 9.34 -4.29
C GLU A 25 7.54 8.59 -4.37
N GLU A 26 8.63 9.34 -4.14
CA GLU A 26 9.97 8.82 -4.17
C GLU A 26 9.98 7.58 -3.28
N ALA A 27 9.99 6.40 -3.92
CA ALA A 27 9.83 5.13 -3.22
C ALA A 27 11.00 5.04 -2.24
N PHE A 28 10.69 5.06 -0.94
CA PHE A 28 11.74 5.08 0.06
C PHE A 28 12.55 3.78 -0.03
N HIS A 29 13.85 3.91 -0.23
CA HIS A 29 14.74 2.76 -0.30
C HIS A 29 15.01 2.23 1.12
N ILE A 30 14.65 0.97 1.37
CA ILE A 30 14.96 0.27 2.61
C ILE A 30 16.28 -0.48 2.42
N PRO A 31 17.30 -0.27 3.28
CA PRO A 31 18.53 -1.08 3.26
C PRO A 31 18.24 -2.58 3.34
N ASP A 32 19.05 -3.41 2.66
CA ASP A 32 18.80 -4.86 2.52
C ASP A 32 18.73 -5.61 3.85
N ASP A 33 19.55 -5.22 4.81
CA ASP A 33 19.57 -5.77 6.16
C ASP A 33 18.27 -5.45 6.92
N LEU A 34 17.77 -4.21 6.80
CA LEU A 34 16.47 -3.81 7.34
C LEU A 34 15.33 -4.53 6.60
N ALA A 35 15.40 -4.67 5.28
CA ALA A 35 14.39 -5.37 4.50
C ALA A 35 14.28 -6.83 4.93
N ARG A 36 15.42 -7.51 5.12
CA ARG A 36 15.46 -8.89 5.64
C ARG A 36 14.87 -8.98 7.04
N GLY A 37 15.29 -8.11 7.96
CA GLY A 37 14.74 -8.07 9.32
C GLY A 37 13.23 -7.81 9.35
N LEU A 38 12.72 -6.92 8.50
CA LEU A 38 11.29 -6.65 8.36
C LEU A 38 10.52 -7.85 7.81
N THR A 39 11.09 -8.58 6.85
CA THR A 39 10.48 -9.81 6.32
C THR A 39 10.38 -10.89 7.40
N GLU A 40 11.43 -11.10 8.18
CA GLU A 40 11.43 -12.06 9.28
C GLU A 40 10.43 -11.68 10.37
N PHE A 41 10.43 -10.41 10.81
CA PHE A 41 9.48 -9.90 11.78
C PHE A 41 8.03 -10.05 11.31
N ALA A 42 7.73 -9.66 10.08
CA ALA A 42 6.39 -9.79 9.51
C ALA A 42 5.93 -11.26 9.46
N ALA A 43 6.83 -12.19 9.14
CA ALA A 43 6.51 -13.61 9.14
C ALA A 43 6.20 -14.15 10.56
N VAL A 44 6.98 -13.76 11.57
CA VAL A 44 6.78 -14.20 12.97
C VAL A 44 5.47 -13.65 13.54
N GLU A 45 5.19 -12.36 13.31
CA GLU A 45 3.99 -11.68 13.81
C GLU A 45 2.75 -11.95 12.94
N GLN A 46 2.89 -12.69 11.84
CA GLN A 46 1.82 -12.98 10.87
C GLN A 46 1.18 -11.70 10.28
N LEU A 47 2.02 -10.70 10.01
CA LEU A 47 1.64 -9.41 9.43
C LEU A 47 2.05 -9.34 7.96
N SER A 48 1.36 -8.50 7.18
CA SER A 48 1.94 -8.04 5.92
C SER A 48 3.16 -7.16 6.18
N ARG A 49 4.05 -7.05 5.18
CA ARG A 49 5.22 -6.19 5.26
C ARG A 49 4.86 -4.73 5.53
N GLY A 50 3.75 -4.24 4.94
CA GLY A 50 3.26 -2.88 5.16
C GLY A 50 2.77 -2.66 6.59
N GLU A 51 2.03 -3.60 7.16
CA GLU A 51 1.57 -3.54 8.56
C GLU A 51 2.74 -3.56 9.54
N ALA A 52 3.73 -4.42 9.30
CA ALA A 52 4.97 -4.47 10.08
C ALA A 52 5.70 -3.11 10.09
N ILE A 53 5.86 -2.49 8.92
CA ILE A 53 6.48 -1.15 8.80
C ILE A 53 5.68 -0.11 9.60
N CYS A 54 4.36 -0.07 9.43
CA CYS A 54 3.49 0.85 10.15
C CYS A 54 3.56 0.66 11.66
N LEU A 55 3.63 -0.58 12.15
CA LEU A 55 3.76 -0.90 13.57
C LEU A 55 5.09 -0.40 14.12
N VAL A 56 6.21 -0.73 13.47
CA VAL A 56 7.55 -0.29 13.89
C VAL A 56 7.65 1.24 13.92
N LEU A 57 7.17 1.91 12.88
CA LEU A 57 7.17 3.38 12.81
C LEU A 57 6.31 3.99 13.93
N ARG A 58 5.12 3.44 14.18
CA ARG A 58 4.24 3.92 15.24
C ARG A 58 4.91 3.83 16.61
N GLU A 59 5.51 2.69 16.94
CA GLU A 59 6.18 2.48 18.22
C GLU A 59 7.42 3.38 18.37
N TYR A 60 8.22 3.51 17.31
CA TYR A 60 9.36 4.43 17.30
C TYR A 60 8.93 5.88 17.54
N LEU A 61 7.92 6.35 16.82
CA LEU A 61 7.44 7.72 16.93
C LEU A 61 6.80 8.01 18.30
N ARG A 62 6.11 7.02 18.92
CA ARG A 62 5.64 7.14 20.31
C ARG A 62 6.80 7.24 21.29
N ALA A 63 7.80 6.36 21.17
CA ALA A 63 8.98 6.38 22.03
C ALA A 63 9.75 7.71 21.94
N LYS A 64 9.73 8.36 20.77
CA LYS A 64 10.33 9.69 20.56
C LYS A 64 9.41 10.85 20.91
N GLY A 65 8.16 10.61 21.31
CA GLY A 65 7.19 11.63 21.68
C GLY A 65 6.56 12.39 20.49
N TYR A 66 6.75 11.90 19.26
CA TYR A 66 6.15 12.46 18.05
C TYR A 66 4.67 12.07 17.89
N LEU A 67 4.26 10.92 18.41
CA LEU A 67 2.85 10.52 18.46
C LEU A 67 2.31 10.65 19.89
N LYS A 68 1.31 11.54 20.06
CA LYS A 68 0.58 11.71 21.32
C LYS A 68 -0.75 10.95 21.24
N GLY A 69 -0.97 10.02 22.17
CA GLY A 69 -2.21 9.25 22.30
C GLY A 69 -1.98 7.79 22.68
N THR A 70 -2.79 7.30 23.62
CA THR A 70 -2.84 5.89 24.06
C THR A 70 -3.27 5.01 22.88
N PRO A 71 -2.71 3.79 22.71
CA PRO A 71 -3.19 2.86 21.67
C PRO A 71 -4.72 2.68 21.80
N ALA A 72 -5.44 2.84 20.69
CA ALA A 72 -6.80 2.34 20.61
C ALA A 72 -6.71 0.83 20.82
N GLY A 73 -7.27 0.37 21.94
CA GLY A 73 -7.16 -1.00 22.44
C GLY A 73 -7.81 -2.04 21.55
#